data_AF-D2RFA0-F1
#
_entry.id   AF-D2RFA0-F1
#
_cell.length_a   1.000
_cell.length_b   1.000
_cell.length_c   1.000
_cell.angle_alpha   90.00
_cell.angle_beta   90.00
_cell.angle_gamma   90.00
#
_symmetry.space_group_name_H-M   'P 1'
#
loop_
_entity.id
_entity.type
_entity.pdbx_description
1 polymer ?
#
loop_
_entity_poly.entity_id
_entity_poly.type
_entity_poly.pdbx_seq_one_letter_code
_entity_poly.pdbx_strand_id
1 'polypeptide(L)' 'MKVCSDVPEGWKPLIEKAMKIEGWETVSAYVRELIKKDLVSKGLLGFQSSFLNSSSSSLHSSKKEVGEEEKAGGEGC' A
#
# COMPACT_ATOMS: atom_id res chain seq x y z
N MET A 1 7.34 10.27 -23.44
CA MET A 1 8.72 10.81 -23.47
C MET A 1 9.56 10.00 -22.50
N LYS A 2 10.75 9.52 -22.88
CA LYS A 2 11.65 8.78 -21.97
C LYS A 2 12.72 9.76 -21.46
N VAL A 3 12.80 9.95 -20.15
CA VAL A 3 13.78 10.84 -19.52
C VAL A 3 14.93 9.98 -19.01
N CYS A 4 16.16 10.35 -19.39
CA CYS A 4 17.38 9.73 -18.89
C CYS A 4 18.05 10.70 -17.92
N SER A 5 18.62 10.16 -16.85
CA SER A 5 19.39 10.95 -15.88
C SER A 5 20.63 10.17 -15.50
N ASP A 6 21.76 10.85 -15.47
CA ASP A 6 22.99 10.31 -14.90
C ASP A 6 22.92 10.40 -13.38
N VAL A 7 23.18 9.27 -12.74
CA VAL A 7 23.23 9.14 -11.29
C VAL A 7 24.67 8.79 -10.95
N PRO A 8 25.26 9.34 -9.87
CA PRO A 8 26.61 8.97 -9.47
C PRO A 8 26.76 7.45 -9.35
N GLU A 9 27.93 6.94 -9.75
CA GLU A 9 28.15 5.50 -10.00
C GLU A 9 27.88 4.60 -8.78
N GLY A 10 28.06 5.14 -7.56
CA GLY A 10 27.78 4.44 -6.31
C GLY A 10 26.29 4.38 -5.91
N TRP A 11 25.41 5.17 -6.54
CA TRP A 11 24.00 5.26 -6.15
C TRP A 11 23.17 4.15 -6.77
N LYS A 12 23.48 3.77 -8.01
CA LYS A 12 22.78 2.70 -8.72
C LYS A 12 22.67 1.39 -7.91
N PRO A 13 23.76 0.82 -7.34
CA PRO A 13 23.66 -0.40 -6.55
C PRO A 13 22.84 -0.22 -5.25
N LEU A 14 22.85 0.97 -4.65
CA LEU A 14 22.06 1.27 -3.46
C LEU A 14 20.56 1.32 -3.78
N ILE A 15 20.20 1.96 -4.89
CA ILE A 15 18.81 2.03 -5.38
C ILE A 15 18.31 0.63 -5.72
N GLU A 16 19.10 -0.18 -6.43
CA GLU A 16 18.72 -1.56 -6.76
C GLU A 16 18.57 -2.44 -5.52
N LYS A 17 19.39 -2.26 -4.49
CA LYS A 17 19.26 -2.97 -3.22
C LYS A 17 17.98 -2.58 -2.48
N ALA A 18 17.70 -1.28 -2.37
CA ALA A 18 16.49 -0.78 -1.72
C ALA A 18 15.22 -1.26 -2.45
N MET A 19 15.23 -1.17 -3.79
CA MET A 19 14.16 -1.67 -4.66
C MET A 19 13.83 -3.15 -4.37
N LYS A 20 14.86 -4.00 -4.27
CA LYS A 20 14.70 -5.44 -3.99
C LYS A 20 14.14 -5.70 -2.59
N ILE A 21 14.58 -4.95 -1.58
CA ILE A 21 14.08 -5.06 -0.20
C ILE A 21 12.60 -4.71 -0.13
N GLU A 22 12.18 -3.67 -0.86
CA GLU A 22 10.77 -3.25 -0.92
C GLU A 22 9.92 -4.08 -1.91
N GLY A 23 10.52 -5.06 -2.61
CA GLY A 23 9.79 -6.00 -3.47
C GLY A 23 9.36 -5.44 -4.83
N TRP A 24 10.08 -4.45 -5.37
CA TRP A 24 9.76 -3.86 -6.67
C TRP A 24 10.46 -4.58 -7.83
N GLU A 25 9.75 -4.72 -8.95
CA GLU A 25 10.26 -5.41 -10.15
C GLU A 25 11.15 -4.52 -11.03
N THR A 26 10.89 -3.22 -11.08
CA THR A 26 11.60 -2.29 -11.97
C THR A 26 12.05 -1.02 -11.27
N VAL A 27 13.29 -0.61 -11.54
CA VAL A 27 13.89 0.60 -10.96
C VAL A 27 13.08 1.85 -11.31
N SER A 28 12.54 1.91 -12.51
CA SER A 28 11.76 3.07 -12.97
C SER A 28 10.40 3.19 -12.25
N ALA A 29 9.74 2.08 -11.90
CA ALA A 29 8.53 2.12 -11.09
C ALA A 29 8.86 2.56 -9.66
N TYR A 30 9.92 1.99 -9.09
CA TYR A 30 10.38 2.33 -7.75
C TYR A 30 10.74 3.82 -7.60
N VAL A 31 11.57 4.35 -8.50
CA VAL A 31 11.98 5.77 -8.48
C VAL A 31 10.77 6.71 -8.64
N ARG A 32 9.79 6.35 -9.48
CA ARG A 32 8.55 7.15 -9.61
C ARG A 32 7.74 7.20 -8.32
N GLU A 33 7.65 6.09 -7.60
CA GLU A 33 6.96 6.04 -6.31
C GLU A 33 7.70 6.86 -5.25
N LEU A 34 9.04 6.80 -5.23
CA LEU A 34 9.85 7.65 -4.34
C LEU A 34 9.61 9.14 -4.61
N ILE A 35 9.63 9.56 -5.88
CA ILE A 35 9.33 10.93 -6.27
C ILE A 35 7.91 11.32 -5.86
N LYS A 36 6.92 10.44 -6.08
CA LYS A 36 5.53 10.71 -5.68
C LYS A 36 5.41 10.93 -4.17
N LYS A 37 6.02 10.06 -3.35
CA LYS A 37 6.04 10.19 -1.89
C LYS A 37 6.70 11.50 -1.44
N ASP A 38 7.81 11.88 -2.07
CA ASP A 38 8.51 13.14 -1.80
C ASP A 38 7.68 14.37 -2.19
N LEU A 39 6.98 14.33 -3.33
CA LEU A 39 6.10 15.42 -3.74
C LEU A 39 4.88 15.56 -2.83
N VAL A 40 4.33 14.45 -2.33
CA VAL A 40 3.25 14.47 -1.34
C VAL A 40 3.74 15.02 0.00
N SER A 41 4.92 14.59 0.47
CA SER A 41 5.48 15.08 1.74
C SER A 41 5.81 16.58 1.70
N LYS A 42 6.19 17.09 0.53
CA LYS A 42 6.39 18.52 0.26
C LYS A 42 5.10 19.30 0.01
N GLY A 43 3.94 18.64 -0.02
CA GLY A 43 2.65 19.27 -0.31
C GLY A 43 2.49 19.72 -1.77
N LEU A 44 3.37 19.28 -2.67
CA LEU A 44 3.37 19.65 -4.09
C LEU A 44 2.42 18.77 -4.92
N LEU A 45 2.14 17.55 -4.47
CA LEU A 45 0.99 16.78 -4.92
C LEU A 45 -0.09 16.89 -3.85
N GLY A 46 -1.20 17.57 -4.18
CA GLY A 46 -2.39 17.54 -3.32
C GLY A 46 -2.83 16.10 -3.08
N PHE A 47 -3.13 15.75 -1.82
CA PHE A 47 -3.73 14.46 -1.49
C PHE A 47 -5.13 14.43 -2.11
N GLN A 48 -5.24 13.93 -3.34
CA GLN A 48 -6.54 13.72 -3.97
C GLN A 48 -7.22 12.57 -3.24
N SER A 49 -7.96 12.91 -2.18
CA SER A 49 -8.94 12.06 -1.51
C SER A 49 -10.14 11.78 -2.43
N SER A 50 -9.90 11.31 -3.65
CA SER A 50 -10.94 10.88 -4.58
C SER A 50 -11.22 9.38 -4.52
N PHE A 51 -10.58 8.64 -3.60
CA PHE A 51 -10.89 7.22 -3.32
C PHE A 51 -11.61 6.97 -1.97
N LEU A 52 -11.90 8.02 -1.19
CA LEU A 52 -12.71 7.92 0.05
C LEU A 52 -14.12 8.52 -0.12
N ASN A 53 -14.71 8.42 -1.31
CA ASN A 53 -16.14 8.59 -1.48
C ASN A 53 -16.71 7.48 -2.37
N SER A 54 -16.70 6.25 -1.85
CA SER A 54 -17.73 5.27 -2.18
C SER A 54 -18.65 5.17 -0.98
N SER A 55 -19.60 6.10 -0.97
CA SER A 55 -20.95 5.98 -0.41
C SER A 55 -21.05 5.37 0.99
N SER A 56 -21.14 6.25 1.99
CA SER A 56 -22.11 6.04 3.06
C SER A 56 -23.51 5.95 2.43
N SER A 57 -23.97 4.74 2.14
CA SER A 57 -25.38 4.46 1.95
C SER A 57 -25.79 3.37 2.92
N SER A 58 -26.36 3.84 4.04
CA SER A 58 -27.36 3.13 4.82
C SER A 58 -28.34 2.40 3.91
N LEU A 59 -28.56 1.10 4.11
CA LEU A 59 -29.91 0.53 4.25
C LEU A 59 -29.86 -0.95 4.66
N HIS A 60 -30.53 -1.21 5.78
CA HIS A 60 -31.35 -2.37 6.13
C HIS A 60 -30.88 -3.82 5.89
N SER A 61 -30.78 -4.54 7.02
CA SER A 61 -31.35 -5.85 7.32
C SER A 61 -31.44 -6.90 6.20
N SER A 62 -30.63 -7.94 6.33
CA SER A 62 -31.10 -9.31 6.61
C SER A 62 -29.91 -10.24 6.73
N LYS A 63 -29.42 -10.45 7.95
CA LYS A 63 -28.51 -11.57 8.24
C LYS A 63 -29.27 -12.59 9.08
N LYS A 64 -29.79 -13.60 8.39
CA LYS A 64 -30.30 -14.83 8.98
C LYS A 64 -29.09 -15.77 9.11
N GLU A 65 -28.51 -15.86 10.29
CA GLU A 65 -27.66 -17.00 10.66
C GLU A 65 -28.29 -17.69 11.87
N VAL A 66 -28.53 -18.97 11.66
CA VAL A 66 -29.01 -19.96 12.62
C VAL A 66 -27.79 -20.52 13.36
N GLY A 67 -27.92 -20.71 14.68
CA GLY A 67 -27.23 -21.79 15.39
C GLY A 67 -26.27 -21.39 16.51
N GLU A 68 -26.83 -21.20 17.72
CA GLU A 68 -26.29 -21.71 19.01
C GLU A 68 -25.73 -23.15 18.84
N GLU A 69 -24.74 -23.65 19.59
CA GLU A 69 -24.46 -23.47 21.02
C GLU A 69 -23.02 -23.94 21.35
N GLU A 70 -22.48 -23.35 22.41
CA GLU A 70 -21.25 -23.69 23.13
C GLU A 70 -21.19 -25.11 23.74
N LYS A 71 -19.96 -25.63 23.95
CA LYS A 71 -19.35 -25.90 25.28
C LYS A 71 -18.01 -26.60 25.08
N ALA A 72 -16.86 -26.04 25.45
CA ALA A 72 -16.31 -25.75 26.78
C ALA A 72 -15.65 -26.97 27.47
N GLY A 73 -14.39 -26.75 27.89
CA GLY A 73 -13.63 -27.54 28.86
C GLY A 73 -12.93 -28.76 28.27
N GLY A 74 -11.66 -29.05 28.51
CA GLY A 74 -10.79 -28.67 29.61
C GLY A 74 -10.09 -29.94 30.14
N GLU A 75 -8.79 -29.80 30.42
CA GLU A 75 -7.92 -30.70 31.22
C GLU A 75 -7.44 -32.05 30.65
N GLY A 76 -6.15 -32.32 30.87
CA GLY A 76 -5.72 -33.62 31.39
C GLY A 76 -4.56 -34.33 30.67
N CYS A 77 -3.37 -34.19 31.27
CA CYS A 77 -2.12 -34.98 31.11
C CYS A 77 -1.22 -34.72 29.90
#